data_AF-A0A1Y1LGY0-F1
#
_entry.id   AF-A0A1Y1LGY0-F1
#
_cell.length_a   1.000
_cell.length_b   1.000
_cell.length_c   1.000
_cell.angle_alpha   90.00
_cell.angle_beta   90.00
_cell.angle_gamma   90.00
#
_symmetry.space_group_name_H-M   'P 1'
#
loop_
_entity.id
_entity.type
_entity.pdbx_description
1 polymer ?
#
loop_
_entity_poly.entity_id
_entity_poly.type
_entity_poly.pdbx_seq_one_letter_code
_entity_poly.pdbx_strand_id
1 'polypeptide(L)'
;KSLHSQTDTPRETPSSSHSPSLAQDDYNRSPLASNAAPYSTNNSFNAPPIQKRLKPLSPVSTHPNDEFYTDGISDTDSWSGAPIQTLDWRIYQVKTRLFTSSTEVTQYWHWKEDQRLFEHQVLKDTDPISWGILRSPIDFDIPLDDITRVDWNIDALQVHFVMSQFGSRIAKQDGQPTGDVMAAFKRETTMRRFLNYCRQRRLKLVKVTADEIEQRWGNMQSEKLPDTDEEASPAFRE
;
A
#
# COMPACT_ATOMS: atom_id res chain seq x y z
N LYS A 1 -47.84 49.31 -4.62
CA LYS A 1 -48.83 48.52 -3.87
C LYS A 1 -48.08 47.34 -3.26
N SER A 2 -47.76 47.47 -1.97
CA SER A 2 -46.91 46.59 -1.19
C SER A 2 -47.78 46.02 -0.07
N LEU A 3 -47.79 44.69 0.09
CA LEU A 3 -48.48 44.01 1.17
C LEU A 3 -47.41 43.34 2.02
N HIS A 4 -47.12 43.95 3.17
CA HIS A 4 -46.47 43.30 4.29
C HIS A 4 -47.54 42.58 5.12
N SER A 5 -47.21 41.42 5.66
CA SER A 5 -47.90 40.84 6.82
C SER A 5 -46.84 40.34 7.80
N GLN A 6 -46.94 40.86 9.02
CA GLN A 6 -46.31 40.36 10.25
C GLN A 6 -46.97 38.99 10.58
N THR A 7 -46.50 38.11 11.47
CA THR A 7 -45.89 38.23 12.80
C THR A 7 -45.43 36.82 13.22
N ASP A 8 -44.39 36.68 14.04
CA ASP A 8 -44.41 35.95 15.33
C ASP A 8 -43.05 35.35 15.74
N THR A 9 -42.48 35.98 16.77
CA THR A 9 -41.65 35.39 17.84
C THR A 9 -42.06 36.16 19.11
N PRO A 10 -42.17 35.54 20.31
CA PRO A 10 -40.93 35.21 21.06
C PRO A 10 -41.00 34.05 22.09
N ARG A 11 -39.80 33.60 22.47
CA ARG A 11 -39.32 33.35 23.86
C ARG A 11 -38.99 31.90 24.29
N GLU A 12 -37.72 31.80 24.67
CA GLU A 12 -36.94 30.86 25.51
C GLU A 12 -37.70 30.30 26.74
N THR A 13 -37.40 29.16 27.39
CA THR A 13 -36.13 28.65 27.97
C THR A 13 -36.41 27.22 28.58
N PRO A 14 -35.51 26.56 29.37
CA PRO A 14 -34.91 25.25 29.06
C PRO A 14 -35.44 24.07 29.92
N SER A 15 -34.90 22.87 29.70
CA SER A 15 -34.89 21.82 30.74
C SER A 15 -33.52 21.15 30.85
N SER A 16 -32.83 21.54 31.92
CA SER A 16 -31.86 20.80 32.74
C SER A 16 -32.45 19.43 33.15
N SER A 17 -31.77 18.34 33.46
CA SER A 17 -30.37 17.96 33.68
C SER A 17 -30.38 16.43 33.89
N HIS A 18 -29.27 15.73 33.67
CA HIS A 18 -28.61 14.86 34.66
C HIS A 18 -27.60 13.93 33.98
N SER A 19 -26.33 14.33 34.04
CA SER A 19 -25.21 13.40 34.14
C SER A 19 -25.07 12.94 35.60
N PRO A 20 -24.39 11.81 35.84
CA PRO A 20 -23.23 11.92 36.72
C PRO A 20 -21.99 11.19 36.19
N SER A 21 -20.88 11.67 36.72
CA SER A 21 -19.48 11.39 36.43
C SER A 21 -18.87 10.29 37.31
N LEU A 22 -17.83 9.65 36.78
CA LEU A 22 -16.55 9.24 37.40
C LEU A 22 -16.43 9.07 38.94
N ALA A 23 -15.98 7.87 39.34
CA ALA A 23 -14.99 7.60 40.40
C ALA A 23 -14.44 6.18 40.15
N GLN A 24 -13.23 5.98 39.62
CA GLN A 24 -11.93 5.84 40.31
C GLN A 24 -11.87 4.85 41.48
N ASP A 25 -11.08 3.80 41.24
CA ASP A 25 -10.04 3.19 42.09
C ASP A 25 -10.39 2.70 43.50
N ASP A 26 -10.12 1.42 43.74
CA ASP A 26 -8.89 0.96 44.44
C ASP A 26 -9.07 -0.19 45.46
N TYR A 27 -8.05 -1.06 45.45
CA TYR A 27 -7.57 -2.00 46.47
C TYR A 27 -8.42 -3.19 47.01
N ASN A 28 -7.98 -4.38 46.59
CA ASN A 28 -7.24 -5.34 47.42
C ASN A 28 -7.96 -5.98 48.63
N ARG A 29 -8.33 -7.27 48.52
CA ARG A 29 -8.20 -8.21 49.65
C ARG A 29 -8.17 -9.68 49.24
N SER A 30 -7.00 -10.30 49.41
CA SER A 30 -6.85 -11.74 49.61
C SER A 30 -7.41 -12.16 50.99
N PRO A 31 -7.70 -13.45 51.21
CA PRO A 31 -6.84 -14.16 52.15
C PRO A 31 -6.48 -15.59 51.74
N LEU A 32 -5.29 -16.00 52.21
CA LEU A 32 -4.67 -17.32 52.12
C LEU A 32 -5.24 -18.34 53.14
N ALA A 33 -5.12 -19.61 52.73
CA ALA A 33 -4.69 -20.82 53.45
C ALA A 33 -5.35 -21.29 54.76
N SER A 34 -5.69 -22.58 54.84
CA SER A 34 -4.78 -23.62 55.35
C SER A 34 -5.41 -25.02 55.50
N ASN A 35 -4.71 -26.01 54.95
CA ASN A 35 -4.37 -27.36 55.44
C ASN A 35 -5.41 -28.30 56.10
N ALA A 36 -5.55 -29.52 55.55
CA ALA A 36 -5.21 -30.79 56.22
C ALA A 36 -5.37 -32.01 55.26
N ALA A 37 -4.31 -32.81 55.11
CA ALA A 37 -4.30 -34.22 54.63
C ALA A 37 -4.46 -35.17 55.86
N PRO A 38 -4.43 -36.54 55.84
CA PRO A 38 -3.90 -37.54 54.86
C PRO A 38 -4.91 -38.73 54.61
N TYR A 39 -4.73 -39.76 53.77
CA TYR A 39 -3.77 -40.88 53.76
C TYR A 39 -3.96 -41.75 52.50
N SER A 40 -2.88 -42.26 51.89
CA SER A 40 -2.66 -43.71 51.60
C SER A 40 -1.48 -43.94 50.66
N THR A 41 -0.90 -45.13 50.80
CA THR A 41 0.53 -45.48 50.72
C THR A 41 0.92 -46.25 49.45
N ASN A 42 2.22 -46.15 49.12
CA ASN A 42 3.10 -47.16 48.47
C ASN A 42 2.91 -47.55 46.98
N ASN A 43 3.89 -47.21 46.12
CA ASN A 43 5.07 -48.08 45.84
C ASN A 43 6.01 -47.48 44.76
N SER A 44 7.31 -47.67 44.97
CA SER A 44 8.46 -47.35 44.09
C SER A 44 8.38 -47.98 42.70
N PHE A 45 8.90 -47.28 41.66
CA PHE A 45 10.04 -47.69 40.81
C PHE A 45 10.37 -46.60 39.76
N ASN A 46 11.67 -46.46 39.45
CA ASN A 46 12.36 -45.42 38.67
C ASN A 46 11.85 -45.14 37.24
N ALA A 47 11.78 -43.84 36.85
CA ALA A 47 12.38 -43.22 35.64
C ALA A 47 11.72 -41.85 35.29
N PRO A 48 12.47 -40.78 34.96
CA PRO A 48 11.88 -39.51 34.51
C PRO A 48 11.70 -39.47 32.97
N PRO A 49 10.51 -39.17 32.42
CA PRO A 49 10.39 -38.90 30.98
C PRO A 49 10.60 -37.41 30.69
N ILE A 50 11.83 -37.11 30.27
CA ILE A 50 12.22 -36.23 29.15
C ILE A 50 11.18 -35.17 28.76
N GLN A 51 11.45 -33.91 29.14
CA GLN A 51 10.78 -32.74 28.58
C GLN A 51 10.96 -32.74 27.05
N LYS A 52 9.86 -32.84 26.30
CA LYS A 52 9.83 -32.68 24.84
C LYS A 52 10.22 -31.25 24.50
N ARG A 53 11.52 -31.05 24.26
CA ARG A 53 12.08 -29.85 23.61
C ARG A 53 11.38 -29.68 22.26
N LEU A 54 10.57 -28.63 22.13
CA LEU A 54 10.04 -28.18 20.84
C LEU A 54 11.23 -27.95 19.91
N LYS A 55 11.30 -28.74 18.82
CA LYS A 55 12.30 -28.56 17.78
C LYS A 55 12.06 -27.18 17.14
N PRO A 56 13.08 -26.32 17.02
CA PRO A 56 12.97 -25.12 16.21
C PRO A 56 12.62 -25.54 14.78
N LEU A 57 11.58 -24.92 14.20
CA LEU A 57 11.30 -25.01 12.78
C LEU A 57 12.57 -24.59 12.03
N SER A 58 13.14 -25.51 11.26
CA SER A 58 14.27 -25.22 10.39
C SER A 58 13.91 -24.04 9.47
N PRO A 59 14.83 -23.09 9.25
CA PRO A 59 14.60 -22.00 8.32
C PRO A 59 14.35 -22.56 6.92
N VAL A 60 13.37 -21.97 6.25
CA VAL A 60 13.02 -22.24 4.85
C VAL A 60 14.28 -22.18 3.99
N SER A 61 14.54 -23.27 3.27
CA SER A 61 15.64 -23.41 2.32
C SER A 61 15.56 -22.31 1.25
N THR A 62 16.42 -21.30 1.34
CA THR A 62 16.67 -20.33 0.28
C THR A 62 17.32 -21.05 -0.89
N HIS A 63 16.59 -21.21 -1.99
CA HIS A 63 17.18 -21.71 -3.23
C HIS A 63 18.12 -20.63 -3.80
N PRO A 64 19.40 -20.95 -4.07
CA PRO A 64 20.39 -20.01 -4.62
C PRO A 64 20.13 -19.59 -6.08
N ASN A 65 18.95 -19.89 -6.63
CA ASN A 65 18.58 -19.64 -8.02
C ASN A 65 17.22 -18.93 -8.14
N ASP A 66 16.77 -18.25 -7.08
CA ASP A 66 15.55 -17.43 -7.14
C ASP A 66 15.87 -16.13 -7.90
N GLU A 67 15.32 -15.97 -9.11
CA GLU A 67 15.43 -14.75 -9.93
C GLU A 67 14.91 -13.49 -9.18
N PHE A 68 14.21 -13.68 -8.07
CA PHE A 68 13.69 -12.61 -7.22
C PHE A 68 14.51 -12.35 -5.94
N TYR A 69 15.67 -13.01 -5.79
CA TYR A 69 16.56 -12.79 -4.65
C TYR A 69 17.24 -11.40 -4.76
N THR A 70 17.17 -10.61 -3.69
CA THR A 70 17.79 -9.28 -3.62
C THR A 70 18.67 -9.17 -2.37
N ASP A 71 19.97 -9.35 -2.51
CA ASP A 71 20.94 -8.85 -1.51
C ASP A 71 21.14 -7.34 -1.72
N GLY A 72 21.13 -6.56 -0.64
CA GLY A 72 21.45 -5.12 -0.69
C GLY A 72 20.25 -4.18 -0.83
N ILE A 73 19.20 -4.37 -0.02
CA ILE A 73 18.17 -3.34 0.15
C ILE A 73 18.84 -2.12 0.80
N SER A 74 18.83 -0.99 0.10
CA SER A 74 19.21 0.29 0.70
C SER A 74 18.02 0.76 1.54
N ASP A 75 18.26 0.97 2.84
CA ASP A 75 17.22 1.38 3.78
C ASP A 75 16.71 2.80 3.54
N THR A 76 17.34 3.57 2.64
CA THR A 76 17.00 4.98 2.38
C THR A 76 17.02 5.34 0.90
N ASP A 77 16.16 6.28 0.49
CA ASP A 77 16.14 6.80 -0.87
C ASP A 77 17.38 7.67 -1.10
N SER A 78 18.08 7.42 -2.19
CA SER A 78 19.34 8.11 -2.47
C SER A 78 19.18 9.58 -2.86
N TRP A 79 17.95 10.06 -3.06
CA TRP A 79 17.66 11.46 -3.38
C TRP A 79 17.20 12.23 -2.16
N SER A 80 16.23 11.71 -1.40
CA SER A 80 15.67 12.39 -0.21
C SER A 80 16.25 11.93 1.12
N GLY A 81 16.91 10.76 1.17
CA GLY A 81 17.31 10.11 2.42
C GLY A 81 16.15 9.49 3.21
N ALA A 82 14.91 9.55 2.70
CA ALA A 82 13.74 8.96 3.35
C ALA A 82 13.90 7.44 3.50
N PRO A 83 13.46 6.81 4.61
CA PRO A 83 13.46 5.36 4.72
C PRO A 83 12.67 4.73 3.56
N ILE A 84 13.30 3.87 2.76
CA ILE A 84 12.59 3.05 1.78
C ILE A 84 11.98 1.90 2.55
N GLN A 85 10.66 1.92 2.73
CA GLN A 85 9.99 0.80 3.36
C GLN A 85 10.01 -0.40 2.40
N THR A 86 9.88 -1.60 2.96
CA THR A 86 9.81 -2.85 2.18
C THR A 86 8.62 -2.87 1.20
N LEU A 87 7.64 -1.98 1.43
CA LEU A 87 6.39 -1.81 0.69
C LEU A 87 6.41 -0.63 -0.29
N ASP A 88 7.55 0.03 -0.45
CA ASP A 88 7.75 1.11 -1.42
C ASP A 88 8.48 0.59 -2.64
N TRP A 89 8.18 1.07 -3.84
CA TRP A 89 8.96 0.77 -5.04
C TRP A 89 9.12 2.00 -5.89
N ARG A 90 10.37 2.45 -6.03
CA ARG A 90 10.72 3.60 -6.86
C ARG A 90 10.39 3.33 -8.32
N ILE A 91 9.54 4.16 -8.88
CA ILE A 91 9.15 4.13 -10.29
C ILE A 91 9.94 5.20 -11.04
N TYR A 92 10.37 4.89 -12.26
CA TYR A 92 11.00 5.87 -13.14
C TYR A 92 9.94 6.63 -13.95
N GLN A 93 8.99 5.90 -14.51
CA GLN A 93 7.86 6.46 -15.26
C GLN A 93 6.69 5.49 -15.23
N VAL A 94 5.46 6.00 -15.19
CA VAL A 94 4.23 5.22 -15.29
C VAL A 94 3.37 5.79 -16.41
N LYS A 95 2.70 4.89 -17.15
CA LYS A 95 1.77 5.20 -18.22
C LYS A 95 0.43 4.53 -17.98
N THR A 96 -0.63 5.27 -18.24
CA THR A 96 -1.97 4.74 -18.51
C THR A 96 -2.35 5.12 -19.94
N ARG A 97 -3.56 4.73 -20.36
CA ARG A 97 -4.16 5.18 -21.61
C ARG A 97 -4.30 6.71 -21.70
N LEU A 98 -4.45 7.40 -20.56
CA LEU A 98 -4.73 8.85 -20.54
C LEU A 98 -3.51 9.68 -20.20
N PHE A 99 -2.66 9.23 -19.28
CA PHE A 99 -1.53 10.00 -18.79
C PHE A 99 -0.21 9.23 -18.79
N THR A 100 0.89 9.96 -18.92
CA THR A 100 2.26 9.50 -18.70
C THR A 100 2.92 10.39 -17.65
N SER A 101 3.48 9.83 -16.58
CA SER A 101 4.17 10.62 -15.55
C SER A 101 5.47 11.23 -16.05
N SER A 102 5.89 12.33 -15.43
CA SER A 102 7.20 12.94 -15.66
C SER A 102 8.33 12.02 -15.18
N THR A 103 9.48 12.07 -15.85
CA THR A 103 10.72 11.38 -15.42
C THR A 103 11.55 12.20 -14.43
N GLU A 104 11.22 13.48 -14.28
CA GLU A 104 11.97 14.44 -13.44
C GLU A 104 11.52 14.40 -11.98
N VAL A 105 10.32 13.86 -11.72
CA VAL A 105 9.79 13.72 -10.36
C VAL A 105 10.26 12.42 -9.70
N THR A 106 10.48 12.49 -8.39
CA THR A 106 10.72 11.27 -7.60
C THR A 106 9.38 10.65 -7.22
N GLN A 107 9.10 9.47 -7.76
CA GLN A 107 7.81 8.80 -7.64
C GLN A 107 7.95 7.34 -7.21
N TYR A 108 6.95 6.88 -6.48
CA TYR A 108 6.91 5.57 -5.85
C TYR A 108 5.52 4.96 -6.02
N TRP A 109 5.48 3.64 -6.07
CA TRP A 109 4.30 2.92 -5.60
C TRP A 109 4.49 2.50 -4.16
N HIS A 110 3.48 2.74 -3.34
CA HIS A 110 3.40 2.28 -1.97
C HIS A 110 2.22 1.30 -1.83
N TRP A 111 2.44 0.14 -1.21
CA TRP A 111 1.35 -0.80 -0.96
C TRP A 111 0.47 -0.38 0.22
N LYS A 112 -0.84 -0.22 -0.02
CA LYS A 112 -1.87 -0.01 1.00
C LYS A 112 -2.59 -1.32 1.30
N GLU A 113 -2.34 -1.91 2.47
CA GLU A 113 -2.94 -3.21 2.84
C GLU A 113 -4.46 -3.14 2.99
N ASP A 114 -4.96 -2.09 3.62
CA ASP A 114 -6.38 -1.85 3.90
C ASP A 114 -7.21 -1.70 2.62
N GLN A 115 -6.65 -0.99 1.63
CA GLN A 115 -7.31 -0.73 0.34
C GLN A 115 -6.95 -1.76 -0.73
N ARG A 116 -5.96 -2.62 -0.45
CA ARG A 116 -5.39 -3.59 -1.39
C ARG A 116 -5.01 -2.94 -2.73
N LEU A 117 -4.27 -1.84 -2.69
CA LEU A 117 -3.83 -1.13 -3.89
C LEU A 117 -2.37 -0.66 -3.81
N PHE A 118 -1.77 -0.47 -4.97
CA PHE A 118 -0.51 0.26 -5.11
C PHE A 118 -0.85 1.73 -5.32
N GLU A 119 -0.60 2.57 -4.31
CA GLU A 119 -0.84 4.01 -4.35
C GLU A 119 0.36 4.69 -5.01
N HIS A 120 0.11 5.50 -6.03
CA HIS A 120 1.13 6.33 -6.63
C HIS A 120 1.38 7.57 -5.78
N GLN A 121 2.63 7.73 -5.38
CA GLN A 121 3.10 8.84 -4.56
C GLN A 121 4.24 9.56 -5.25
N VAL A 122 4.25 10.88 -5.13
CA VAL A 122 5.30 11.77 -5.62
C VAL A 122 5.88 12.54 -4.44
N LEU A 123 7.20 12.65 -4.41
CA LEU A 123 7.93 13.45 -3.43
C LEU A 123 7.62 14.93 -3.70
N LYS A 124 7.07 15.62 -2.70
CA LYS A 124 6.70 17.04 -2.78
C LYS A 124 7.81 17.93 -2.23
N ASP A 125 8.17 17.70 -0.97
CA ASP A 125 9.20 18.46 -0.27
C ASP A 125 10.29 17.53 0.28
N THR A 126 11.50 18.05 0.44
CA THR A 126 12.63 17.33 1.04
C THR A 126 13.00 17.85 2.43
N ASP A 127 12.41 18.95 2.89
CA ASP A 127 12.66 19.54 4.21
C ASP A 127 11.42 20.26 4.79
N PRO A 128 10.61 19.58 5.63
CA PRO A 128 10.66 18.16 5.93
C PRO A 128 10.22 17.31 4.72
N ILE A 129 10.63 16.04 4.70
CA ILE A 129 10.23 15.11 3.63
C ILE A 129 8.71 14.95 3.64
N SER A 130 8.06 15.27 2.52
CA SER A 130 6.62 15.15 2.36
C SER A 130 6.28 14.41 1.05
N TRP A 131 5.34 13.47 1.14
CA TRP A 131 4.82 12.72 0.00
C TRP A 131 3.41 13.18 -0.31
N GLY A 132 3.03 13.17 -1.58
CA GLY A 132 1.65 13.41 -1.94
C GLY A 132 1.22 12.67 -3.19
N ILE A 133 -0.09 12.68 -3.39
CA ILE A 133 -0.76 12.06 -4.53
C ILE A 133 -1.00 13.14 -5.57
N LEU A 134 -1.00 12.74 -6.85
CA LEU A 134 -1.34 13.64 -7.95
C LEU A 134 -2.81 14.11 -7.86
N ARG A 135 -3.06 15.33 -8.34
CA ARG A 135 -4.40 15.90 -8.36
C ARG A 135 -5.28 15.18 -9.39
N SER A 136 -6.57 15.03 -9.05
CA SER A 136 -7.60 14.62 -10.00
C SER A 136 -7.55 15.51 -11.25
N PRO A 137 -7.74 14.98 -12.47
CA PRO A 137 -8.17 13.61 -12.80
C PRO A 137 -7.02 12.60 -12.96
N ILE A 138 -5.79 12.98 -12.66
CA ILE A 138 -4.61 12.15 -12.89
C ILE A 138 -4.57 11.03 -11.85
N ASP A 139 -4.37 9.81 -12.33
CA ASP A 139 -4.45 8.65 -11.47
C ASP A 139 -3.61 7.48 -11.98
N PHE A 140 -2.66 7.05 -11.16
CA PHE A 140 -1.73 5.96 -11.43
C PHE A 140 -1.80 4.84 -10.39
N ASP A 141 -2.81 4.86 -9.52
CA ASP A 141 -2.98 3.77 -8.56
C ASP A 141 -3.44 2.49 -9.26
N ILE A 142 -3.06 1.36 -8.68
CA ILE A 142 -3.40 0.04 -9.22
C ILE A 142 -4.09 -0.80 -8.13
N PRO A 143 -5.42 -0.95 -8.19
CA PRO A 143 -6.14 -1.87 -7.33
C PRO A 143 -5.73 -3.32 -7.61
N LEU A 144 -5.37 -4.08 -6.58
CA LEU A 144 -4.92 -5.46 -6.73
C LEU A 144 -5.99 -6.34 -7.39
N ASP A 145 -7.25 -6.11 -7.05
CA ASP A 145 -8.40 -6.91 -7.52
C ASP A 145 -8.73 -6.68 -9.00
N ASP A 146 -8.26 -5.58 -9.58
CA ASP A 146 -8.45 -5.30 -11.01
C ASP A 146 -7.31 -5.91 -11.86
N ILE A 147 -6.24 -6.45 -11.27
CA ILE A 147 -5.10 -7.01 -12.01
C ILE A 147 -5.42 -8.44 -12.47
N THR A 148 -5.41 -8.67 -13.78
CA THR A 148 -5.55 -10.02 -14.35
C THR A 148 -4.19 -10.74 -14.44
N ARG A 149 -3.15 -10.02 -14.84
CA ARG A 149 -1.76 -10.50 -14.86
C ARG A 149 -0.78 -9.33 -14.92
N VAL A 150 0.48 -9.62 -14.61
CA VAL A 150 1.60 -8.68 -14.77
C VAL A 150 2.57 -9.30 -15.77
N ASP A 151 2.64 -8.71 -16.95
CA ASP A 151 3.66 -9.03 -17.95
C ASP A 151 4.93 -8.22 -17.60
N TRP A 152 6.11 -8.82 -17.62
CA TRP A 152 7.33 -8.16 -17.15
C TRP A 152 8.58 -8.57 -17.92
N ASN A 153 9.57 -7.68 -17.96
CA ASN A 153 10.91 -7.98 -18.43
C ASN A 153 11.95 -7.19 -17.61
N ILE A 154 12.92 -7.90 -17.02
CA ILE A 154 13.95 -7.29 -16.17
C ILE A 154 14.98 -6.49 -16.97
N ASP A 155 15.34 -6.93 -18.18
CA ASP A 155 16.34 -6.23 -19.00
C ASP A 155 15.81 -4.86 -19.47
N ALA A 156 14.53 -4.80 -19.83
CA ALA A 156 13.83 -3.55 -20.16
C ALA A 156 13.41 -2.74 -18.92
N LEU A 157 13.55 -3.31 -17.71
CA LEU A 157 13.07 -2.74 -16.44
C LEU A 157 11.59 -2.31 -16.47
N GLN A 158 10.75 -3.08 -17.14
CA GLN A 158 9.34 -2.71 -17.39
C GLN A 158 8.36 -3.77 -16.90
N VAL A 159 7.20 -3.28 -16.46
CA VAL A 159 6.01 -4.07 -16.17
C VAL A 159 4.80 -3.52 -16.92
N HIS A 160 3.90 -4.42 -17.27
CA HIS A 160 2.61 -4.14 -17.88
C HIS A 160 1.53 -4.86 -17.08
N PHE A 161 0.74 -4.11 -16.33
CA PHE A 161 -0.45 -4.58 -15.66
C PHE A 161 -1.57 -4.67 -16.67
N VAL A 162 -1.98 -5.91 -16.93
CA VAL A 162 -3.16 -6.19 -17.74
C VAL A 162 -4.35 -6.17 -16.79
N MET A 163 -5.19 -5.15 -16.96
CA MET A 163 -6.30 -4.88 -16.06
C MET A 163 -7.57 -5.61 -16.55
N SER A 164 -8.45 -5.92 -15.62
CA SER A 164 -9.76 -6.50 -15.93
C SER A 164 -10.59 -5.50 -16.74
N GLN A 165 -11.21 -5.98 -17.83
CA GLN A 165 -12.18 -5.19 -18.60
C GLN A 165 -13.44 -4.84 -17.79
N PHE A 166 -13.69 -5.58 -16.71
CA PHE A 166 -14.76 -5.34 -15.75
C PHE A 166 -14.23 -4.65 -14.48
N GLY A 167 -13.04 -4.05 -14.56
CA GLY A 167 -12.42 -3.35 -13.45
C GLY A 167 -13.34 -2.26 -12.91
N SER A 168 -13.25 -2.04 -11.60
CA SER A 168 -14.13 -1.09 -10.90
C SER A 168 -13.83 0.37 -11.24
N ARG A 169 -12.64 0.64 -11.78
CA ARG A 169 -12.11 2.00 -11.94
C ARG A 169 -12.42 2.60 -13.30
N ILE A 170 -13.15 3.71 -13.26
CA ILE A 170 -13.49 4.52 -14.42
C ILE A 170 -12.68 5.82 -14.38
N ALA A 171 -12.05 6.15 -15.51
CA ALA A 171 -11.34 7.39 -15.66
C ALA A 171 -12.31 8.58 -15.72
N LYS A 172 -12.06 9.60 -14.92
CA LYS A 172 -12.94 10.78 -14.83
C LYS A 172 -12.97 11.62 -16.10
N GLN A 173 -11.93 11.53 -16.92
CA GLN A 173 -11.76 12.37 -18.11
C GLN A 173 -12.71 11.98 -19.25
N ASP A 174 -12.99 10.68 -19.43
CA ASP A 174 -13.78 10.17 -20.55
C ASP A 174 -14.85 9.13 -20.15
N GLY A 175 -14.95 8.78 -18.88
CA GLY A 175 -15.94 7.82 -18.39
C GLY A 175 -15.68 6.37 -18.82
N GLN A 176 -14.51 6.08 -19.38
CA GLN A 176 -14.11 4.73 -19.79
C GLN A 176 -13.30 4.04 -18.70
N PRO A 177 -13.18 2.70 -18.69
CA PRO A 177 -12.25 2.01 -17.82
C PRO A 177 -10.83 2.61 -17.92
N THR A 178 -10.15 2.73 -16.78
CA THR A 178 -8.76 3.23 -16.73
C THR A 178 -7.84 2.43 -17.67
N GLY A 179 -8.14 1.13 -17.81
CA GLY A 179 -7.43 0.23 -18.70
C GLY A 179 -6.07 -0.18 -18.14
N ASP A 180 -5.23 -0.69 -19.02
CA ASP A 180 -3.90 -1.18 -18.66
C ASP A 180 -2.97 -0.08 -18.13
N VAL A 181 -2.08 -0.48 -17.23
CA VAL A 181 -1.04 0.40 -16.66
C VAL A 181 0.32 -0.19 -16.99
N MET A 182 1.24 0.63 -17.46
CA MET A 182 2.64 0.23 -17.66
C MET A 182 3.54 1.07 -16.78
N ALA A 183 4.62 0.48 -16.26
CA ALA A 183 5.64 1.24 -15.54
C ALA A 183 7.05 0.77 -15.86
N ALA A 184 7.97 1.73 -15.87
CA ALA A 184 9.40 1.51 -15.93
C ALA A 184 10.00 1.74 -14.54
N PHE A 185 10.91 0.88 -14.12
CA PHE A 185 11.65 0.99 -12.87
C PHE A 185 13.01 1.63 -13.10
N LYS A 186 13.48 2.40 -12.11
CA LYS A 186 14.81 3.03 -12.18
C LYS A 186 15.96 2.05 -11.90
N ARG A 187 15.67 0.96 -11.20
CA ARG A 187 16.67 -0.02 -10.71
C ARG A 187 16.12 -1.43 -10.80
N GLU A 188 16.97 -2.35 -11.25
CA GLU A 188 16.68 -3.78 -11.30
C GLU A 188 16.30 -4.36 -9.93
N THR A 189 17.05 -4.00 -8.88
CA THR A 189 16.80 -4.49 -7.51
C THR A 189 15.40 -4.12 -7.01
N THR A 190 14.95 -2.90 -7.26
CA THR A 190 13.60 -2.44 -6.93
C THR A 190 12.55 -3.25 -7.69
N MET A 191 12.76 -3.49 -8.99
CA MET A 191 11.84 -4.27 -9.81
C MET A 191 11.78 -5.74 -9.35
N ARG A 192 12.91 -6.38 -9.04
CA ARG A 192 12.95 -7.75 -8.50
C ARG A 192 12.18 -7.85 -7.18
N ARG A 193 12.37 -6.87 -6.27
CA ARG A 193 11.59 -6.79 -5.02
C ARG A 193 10.09 -6.64 -5.30
N PHE A 194 9.72 -5.80 -6.25
CA PHE A 194 8.32 -5.60 -6.66
C PHE A 194 7.70 -6.90 -7.19
N LEU A 195 8.37 -7.57 -8.12
CA LEU A 195 7.89 -8.83 -8.69
C LEU A 195 7.80 -9.94 -7.63
N ASN A 196 8.75 -10.01 -6.69
CA ASN A 196 8.66 -10.92 -5.55
C ASN A 196 7.38 -10.66 -4.73
N TYR A 197 7.07 -9.39 -4.48
CA TYR A 197 5.87 -8.98 -3.77
C TYR A 197 4.59 -9.40 -4.51
N CYS A 198 4.53 -9.16 -5.82
CA CYS A 198 3.42 -9.63 -6.66
C CYS A 198 3.27 -11.16 -6.63
N ARG A 199 4.38 -11.90 -6.66
CA ARG A 199 4.40 -13.37 -6.55
C ARG A 199 3.81 -13.84 -5.21
N GLN A 200 4.20 -13.20 -4.10
CA GLN A 200 3.66 -13.52 -2.77
C GLN A 200 2.16 -13.27 -2.66
N ARG A 201 1.63 -12.29 -3.40
CA ARG A 201 0.19 -12.00 -3.53
C ARG A 201 -0.52 -12.86 -4.58
N ARG A 202 0.16 -13.87 -5.12
CA ARG A 202 -0.38 -14.82 -6.12
C ARG A 202 -0.88 -14.16 -7.40
N LEU A 203 -0.33 -12.99 -7.75
CA LEU A 203 -0.55 -12.42 -9.08
C LEU A 203 0.08 -13.31 -10.15
N LYS A 204 -0.60 -13.44 -11.28
CA LYS A 204 -0.05 -14.15 -12.43
C LYS A 204 1.07 -13.31 -13.04
N LEU A 205 2.31 -13.78 -12.93
CA LEU A 205 3.49 -13.15 -13.51
C LEU A 205 3.87 -13.84 -14.82
N VAL A 206 4.04 -13.08 -15.89
CA VAL A 206 4.44 -13.60 -17.22
C VAL A 206 5.67 -12.85 -17.69
N LYS A 207 6.79 -13.56 -17.84
CA LYS A 207 7.99 -12.99 -18.46
C LYS A 207 7.76 -12.86 -19.96
N VAL A 208 7.96 -11.67 -20.50
CA VAL A 208 7.89 -11.37 -21.94
C VAL A 208 9.26 -10.94 -22.45
N THR A 209 9.44 -10.85 -23.77
CA THR A 209 10.69 -10.34 -24.33
C THR A 209 10.81 -8.82 -24.15
N ALA A 210 12.04 -8.29 -24.19
CA ALA A 210 12.28 -6.85 -24.11
C ALA A 210 11.60 -6.11 -25.28
N ASP A 211 11.79 -6.60 -26.50
CA ASP A 211 11.18 -6.03 -27.70
C ASP A 211 9.64 -5.95 -27.61
N GLU A 212 8.99 -7.02 -27.11
CA GLU A 212 7.53 -7.03 -26.95
C GLU A 212 7.03 -5.98 -25.96
N ILE A 213 7.69 -5.82 -24.81
CA ILE A 213 7.23 -4.86 -23.78
C ILE A 213 7.57 -3.42 -24.18
N GLU A 214 8.70 -3.19 -24.83
CA GLU A 214 9.08 -1.89 -25.38
C GLU A 214 8.13 -1.46 -26.51
N GLN A 215 7.72 -2.40 -27.37
CA GLN A 215 6.72 -2.13 -28.40
C GLN A 215 5.38 -1.72 -27.78
N ARG A 216 4.93 -2.41 -26.72
CA ARG A 216 3.69 -2.03 -26.00
C ARG A 216 3.84 -0.65 -25.35
N TRP A 217 5.00 -0.36 -24.77
CA TRP A 217 5.31 0.93 -24.16
C TRP A 217 5.23 2.08 -25.18
N GLY A 218 5.79 1.86 -26.37
CA GLY A 218 5.72 2.79 -27.50
C GLY A 218 4.32 2.95 -28.06
N ASN A 219 3.50 1.90 -28.04
CA ASN A 219 2.11 1.96 -28.52
C ASN A 219 1.15 2.63 -27.54
N MET A 220 1.47 2.66 -26.23
CA MET A 220 0.66 3.36 -25.24
C MET A 220 0.89 4.88 -25.34
N GLN A 221 0.07 5.51 -26.19
CA GLN A 221 0.04 6.95 -26.42
C GLN A 221 -0.86 7.63 -25.39
N SER A 222 -0.31 8.56 -24.62
CA SER A 222 -1.04 9.30 -23.59
C SER A 222 -0.41 10.68 -23.34
N GLU A 223 -1.15 11.57 -22.68
CA GLU A 223 -0.69 12.92 -22.38
C GLU A 223 0.46 12.88 -21.36
N LYS A 224 1.62 13.44 -21.71
CA LYS A 224 2.75 13.55 -20.78
C LYS A 224 2.45 14.67 -19.79
N LEU A 225 2.54 14.34 -18.50
CA LEU A 225 2.44 15.34 -17.44
C LEU A 225 3.64 16.29 -17.50
N PRO A 226 3.42 17.57 -17.18
CA PRO A 226 4.48 18.57 -17.16
C PRO A 226 5.53 18.21 -16.10
N ASP A 227 6.76 18.67 -16.31
CA ASP A 227 7.85 18.46 -15.35
C ASP A 227 7.74 19.45 -14.17
N THR A 228 6.98 20.55 -14.33
CA THR A 228 6.70 21.55 -13.30
C THR A 228 5.24 22.02 -13.33
N ASP A 229 4.71 22.49 -12.19
CA ASP A 229 3.34 23.02 -12.12
C ASP A 229 3.10 24.25 -13.02
N GLU A 230 4.16 25.01 -13.37
CA GLU A 230 4.06 26.15 -14.29
C GLU A 230 3.86 25.73 -15.75
N GLU A 231 4.25 24.52 -16.12
CA GLU A 231 4.06 23.98 -17.48
C GLU A 231 2.75 23.19 -17.61
N ALA A 232 1.99 23.04 -16.52
CA ALA A 232 0.71 22.36 -16.55
C ALA A 232 -0.31 23.09 -17.42
N SER A 233 -0.92 22.34 -18.35
CA SER A 233 -2.07 22.76 -19.15
C SER A 233 -3.14 23.37 -18.23
N PRO A 234 -3.89 24.39 -18.69
CA PRO A 234 -4.89 25.08 -17.86
C PRO A 234 -5.94 24.14 -17.27
N ALA A 235 -6.18 22.98 -17.88
CA ALA A 235 -7.05 21.92 -17.38
C ALA A 235 -6.62 21.32 -16.02
N PHE A 236 -5.41 21.60 -15.55
CA PHE A 236 -4.89 21.10 -14.28
C PHE A 236 -4.74 22.20 -13.22
N ARG A 237 -4.97 23.47 -13.53
CA ARG A 237 -4.63 24.60 -12.63
C ARG A 237 -5.71 25.00 -11.61
N GLU A 238 -6.87 24.34 -11.57
CA GLU A 238 -7.96 24.62 -10.61
C GLU A 238 -8.16 23.53 -9.56
#